data_AF-A0AA50VJL1-F1
#
_entry.id   AF-A0AA50VJL1-F1
#
_cell.length_a   1.000
_cell.length_b   1.000
_cell.length_c   1.000
_cell.angle_alpha   90.00
_cell.angle_beta   90.00
_cell.angle_gamma   90.00
#
_symmetry.space_group_name_H-M   'P 1'
#
loop_
_entity.id
_entity.type
_entity.pdbx_description
1 polymer ?
#
loop_
_entity_poly.entity_id
_entity_poly.type
_entity_poly.pdbx_seq_one_letter_code
_entity_poly.pdbx_strand_id
1 'polypeptide(L)'
;RYVANVFPHHGYIWNYGALPQTWENPHHVDADTQARGDNDPIDVLEIGARVAARGDVVAVKILGALALLDEGETDWKLLAVAAADPAAERLHDVADVEREFPGLLRATVEWFRLYKVPDG
;
A
#
# COMPACT_ATOMS: atom_id res chain seq x y z
N ARG A 1 17.61 -1.68 7.88
CA ARG A 1 16.77 -0.50 8.21
C ARG A 1 15.51 -1.01 8.89
N TYR A 2 15.03 -0.32 9.92
CA TYR A 2 13.73 -0.59 10.55
C TYR A 2 12.91 0.70 10.43
N VAL A 3 11.64 0.59 10.07
CA VAL A 3 10.71 1.73 10.09
C VAL A 3 10.33 2.02 11.54
N ALA A 4 10.33 3.29 11.92
CA ALA A 4 9.96 3.70 13.27
C ALA A 4 8.45 3.55 13.53
N ASN A 5 8.08 3.37 14.80
CA ASN A 5 6.69 3.48 15.20
C ASN A 5 6.30 4.96 15.27
N VAL A 6 5.26 5.34 14.54
CA VAL A 6 4.69 6.69 14.57
C VAL A 6 3.31 6.60 15.18
N PHE A 7 3.11 7.16 16.38
CA PHE A 7 1.83 7.11 17.08
C PHE A 7 0.68 7.58 16.18
N PRO A 8 -0.45 6.86 16.11
CA PRO A 8 -0.84 5.68 16.91
C PRO A 8 -0.42 4.31 16.31
N HIS A 9 0.34 4.31 15.21
CA HIS A 9 0.66 3.13 14.41
C HIS A 9 1.84 2.34 15.00
N HIS A 10 1.80 1.03 14.81
CA HIS A 10 2.87 0.11 15.22
C HIS A 10 3.40 -0.64 14.00
N GLY A 11 4.61 -0.30 13.57
CA GLY A 11 5.21 -0.81 12.33
C GLY A 11 4.35 -0.50 11.11
N TYR A 12 4.34 -1.43 10.15
CA TYR A 12 3.41 -1.42 9.02
C TYR A 12 2.02 -1.83 9.50
N ILE A 13 1.00 -1.12 9.07
CA ILE A 13 -0.40 -1.36 9.46
C ILE A 13 -1.16 -2.28 8.49
N TRP A 14 -0.45 -2.87 7.52
CA TRP A 14 -0.92 -3.87 6.55
C TRP A 14 0.15 -4.95 6.35
N ASN A 15 -0.22 -6.03 5.66
CA ASN A 15 0.79 -6.84 4.99
C ASN A 15 1.31 -6.06 3.76
N TYR A 16 2.60 -5.75 3.76
CA TYR A 16 3.25 -4.95 2.72
C TYR A 16 4.09 -5.84 1.80
N GLY A 17 3.99 -5.60 0.49
CA GLY A 17 4.76 -6.31 -0.53
C GLY A 17 4.60 -5.65 -1.89
N ALA A 18 4.78 -6.41 -2.96
CA ALA A 18 4.71 -5.90 -4.32
C ALA A 18 4.13 -6.95 -5.29
N LEU A 19 3.67 -6.52 -6.47
CA LEU A 19 3.29 -7.44 -7.54
C LEU A 19 4.51 -7.86 -8.36
N PRO A 20 4.77 -9.18 -8.54
CA PRO A 20 5.86 -9.62 -9.40
C PRO A 20 5.61 -9.22 -10.85
N GLN A 21 6.68 -9.11 -11.64
CA GLN A 21 6.63 -8.77 -13.07
C GLN A 21 6.03 -7.37 -13.36
N THR A 22 6.17 -6.45 -12.40
CA THR A 22 5.86 -5.03 -12.57
C THR A 22 7.11 -4.19 -12.35
N TRP A 23 7.09 -2.94 -12.81
CA TRP A 23 8.20 -2.01 -12.64
C TRP A 23 7.73 -0.57 -12.81
N GLU A 24 7.94 0.24 -11.78
CA GLU A 24 7.83 1.70 -11.76
C GLU A 24 9.04 2.30 -12.50
N ASN A 25 8.92 2.46 -13.82
CA ASN A 25 10.04 2.82 -14.68
C ASN A 25 10.59 4.24 -14.35
N PRO A 26 11.87 4.39 -13.92
CA PRO A 26 12.46 5.67 -13.55
C PRO A 26 12.79 6.56 -14.75
N HIS A 27 12.55 6.09 -15.98
CA HIS A 27 12.69 6.86 -17.21
C HIS A 27 11.33 7.32 -17.77
N HIS A 28 10.22 6.90 -17.15
CA HIS A 28 8.89 7.33 -17.48
C HIS A 28 8.46 8.43 -16.51
N VAL A 29 7.79 9.49 -17.01
CA VAL A 29 7.13 10.48 -16.16
C VAL A 29 5.64 10.15 -16.15
N ASP A 30 5.13 9.79 -14.99
CA ASP A 30 3.73 9.45 -14.82
C ASP A 30 2.84 10.70 -14.94
N ALA A 31 1.69 10.55 -15.60
CA ALA A 31 0.84 11.68 -15.97
C ALA A 31 0.05 12.23 -14.77
N ASP A 32 -0.25 11.42 -13.76
CA ASP A 32 -1.06 11.85 -12.62
C ASP A 32 -0.18 12.48 -11.52
N THR A 33 1.03 11.98 -11.35
CA THR A 33 1.97 12.43 -10.32
C THR A 33 3.01 13.45 -10.82
N GLN A 34 3.24 13.53 -12.14
CA GLN A 34 4.27 14.37 -12.76
C GLN A 34 5.70 14.07 -12.27
N ALA A 35 5.93 12.86 -11.76
CA ALA A 35 7.20 12.37 -11.26
C ALA A 35 7.65 11.12 -12.03
N ARG A 36 8.89 10.68 -11.79
CA ARG A 36 9.43 9.43 -12.35
C ARG A 36 9.20 8.28 -11.38
N GLY A 37 9.04 7.06 -11.89
CA GLY A 37 8.93 5.86 -11.05
C GLY A 37 10.15 5.66 -10.15
N ASP A 38 9.93 5.05 -8.98
CA ASP A 38 10.92 4.77 -7.95
C ASP A 38 11.90 3.62 -8.28
N ASN A 39 11.79 3.05 -9.49
CA ASN A 39 12.61 1.95 -10.01
C ASN A 39 12.34 0.57 -9.38
N ASP A 40 11.27 0.39 -8.60
CA ASP A 40 10.91 -0.86 -7.97
C ASP A 40 9.64 -1.50 -8.59
N PRO A 41 9.32 -2.77 -8.27
CA PRO A 41 8.02 -3.34 -8.58
C PRO A 41 6.90 -2.59 -7.82
N ILE A 42 5.70 -2.50 -8.41
CA ILE A 42 4.59 -1.74 -7.82
C ILE A 42 4.18 -2.32 -6.46
N ASP A 43 3.97 -1.44 -5.49
CA ASP A 43 3.71 -1.81 -4.12
C ASP A 43 2.24 -2.20 -3.85
N VAL A 44 2.04 -3.07 -2.86
CA VAL A 44 0.74 -3.61 -2.48
C VAL A 44 0.56 -3.55 -0.97
N LEU A 45 -0.59 -3.02 -0.57
CA LEU A 45 -1.11 -2.97 0.80
C LEU A 45 -2.24 -4.00 0.91
N GLU A 46 -1.97 -5.16 1.51
CA GLU A 46 -2.97 -6.21 1.71
C GLU A 46 -3.62 -6.07 3.10
N ILE A 47 -4.94 -5.86 3.11
CA ILE A 47 -5.71 -5.40 4.29
C ILE A 47 -6.49 -6.50 5.03
N GLY A 48 -6.30 -7.76 4.65
CA GLY A 48 -6.94 -8.90 5.28
C GLY A 48 -6.51 -9.11 6.73
N ALA A 49 -7.27 -9.93 7.46
CA ALA A 49 -7.06 -10.12 8.89
C ALA A 49 -5.84 -11.00 9.22
N ARG A 50 -5.40 -11.84 8.28
CA ARG A 50 -4.25 -12.74 8.45
C ARG A 50 -2.96 -11.94 8.38
N VAL A 51 -2.10 -12.03 9.39
CA VAL A 51 -0.71 -11.55 9.30
C VAL A 51 0.10 -12.52 8.43
N ALA A 52 0.61 -12.04 7.30
CA ALA A 52 1.38 -12.84 6.35
C ALA A 52 2.83 -13.04 6.83
N ALA A 53 3.45 -14.15 6.43
CA ALA A 53 4.88 -14.35 6.62
C ALA A 53 5.67 -13.68 5.48
N ARG A 54 6.88 -13.20 5.78
CA ARG A 54 7.76 -12.64 4.74
C ARG A 54 8.05 -13.71 3.69
N GLY A 55 7.79 -13.38 2.43
CA GLY A 55 7.99 -14.28 1.29
C GLY A 55 6.77 -15.11 0.90
N ASP A 56 5.64 -14.95 1.61
CA ASP A 56 4.37 -15.52 1.17
C ASP A 56 3.97 -14.97 -0.21
N VAL A 57 3.47 -15.85 -1.07
CA VAL A 57 2.84 -15.48 -2.34
C VAL A 57 1.34 -15.66 -2.19
N VAL A 58 0.61 -14.54 -2.19
CA VAL A 58 -0.82 -14.51 -1.87
C VAL A 58 -1.60 -14.04 -3.11
N ALA A 59 -2.64 -14.79 -3.48
CA ALA A 59 -3.60 -14.33 -4.46
C ALA A 59 -4.46 -13.23 -3.84
N VAL A 60 -4.49 -12.05 -4.45
CA VAL A 60 -5.20 -10.87 -3.94
C VAL A 60 -6.19 -10.33 -4.97
N LYS A 61 -7.22 -9.65 -4.48
CA LYS A 61 -8.12 -8.82 -5.28
C LYS A 61 -7.76 -7.36 -5.07
N ILE A 62 -7.54 -6.62 -6.16
CA ILE A 62 -7.27 -5.18 -6.14
C ILE A 62 -8.57 -4.42 -5.91
N LEU A 63 -8.54 -3.44 -5.01
CA LEU A 63 -9.67 -2.62 -4.58
C LEU A 63 -9.52 -1.15 -4.97
N GLY A 64 -8.29 -0.69 -5.18
CA GLY A 64 -7.99 0.70 -5.52
C GLY A 64 -6.48 0.97 -5.49
N ALA A 65 -6.11 2.24 -5.56
CA ALA A 65 -4.72 2.67 -5.48
C ALA A 65 -4.58 4.04 -4.81
N LEU A 66 -3.42 4.30 -4.22
CA LEU A 66 -2.98 5.59 -3.73
C LEU A 66 -1.75 6.05 -4.54
N ALA A 67 -1.82 7.25 -5.10
CA ALA A 67 -0.69 7.91 -5.73
C ALA A 67 0.19 8.57 -4.65
N LEU A 68 1.25 7.88 -4.20
CA LEU A 68 2.24 8.48 -3.30
C LEU A 68 3.34 9.12 -4.15
N LEU A 69 3.77 10.31 -3.71
CA LEU A 69 5.06 10.88 -4.10
C LEU A 69 6.02 10.62 -2.94
N ASP A 70 6.89 9.63 -3.08
CA ASP A 70 7.88 9.30 -2.05
C ASP A 70 9.22 9.96 -2.42
N GLU A 71 9.65 10.94 -1.62
CA GLU A 71 10.87 11.74 -1.87
C GLU A 71 10.95 12.35 -3.30
N GLY A 72 9.80 12.57 -3.95
CA GLY A 72 9.70 13.15 -5.29
C GLY A 72 9.59 12.14 -6.43
N GLU A 73 9.52 10.84 -6.12
CA GLU A 73 9.32 9.75 -7.08
C GLU A 73 7.87 9.24 -7.02
N THR A 74 7.36 8.77 -8.17
CA THR A 74 6.06 8.09 -8.28
C THR A 74 6.19 6.72 -7.63
N ASP A 75 5.36 6.49 -6.63
CA ASP A 75 5.38 5.28 -5.83
C ASP A 75 3.93 4.81 -5.58
N TRP A 76 3.36 4.08 -6.54
CA TRP A 76 1.95 3.66 -6.45
C TRP A 76 1.76 2.60 -5.37
N LYS A 77 0.81 2.85 -4.46
CA LYS A 77 0.39 1.87 -3.44
C LYS A 77 -0.95 1.25 -3.84
N LEU A 78 -0.93 0.04 -4.35
CA LEU A 78 -2.15 -0.70 -4.64
C LEU A 78 -2.80 -1.16 -3.33
N LEU A 79 -4.11 -0.94 -3.21
CA LEU A 79 -4.90 -1.45 -2.10
C LEU A 79 -5.52 -2.79 -2.49
N ALA A 80 -5.31 -3.81 -1.69
CA ALA A 80 -5.75 -5.16 -2.00
C ALA A 80 -6.25 -5.92 -0.78
N VAL A 81 -6.99 -7.00 -1.02
CA VAL A 81 -7.39 -7.98 0.01
C VAL A 81 -7.08 -9.38 -0.49
N ALA A 82 -6.59 -10.27 0.38
CA ALA A 82 -6.37 -11.66 0.04
C ALA A 82 -7.68 -12.30 -0.46
N ALA A 83 -7.62 -13.02 -1.58
CA ALA A 83 -8.80 -13.62 -2.21
C ALA A 83 -9.49 -14.67 -1.33
N ALA A 84 -8.75 -15.25 -0.38
CA ALA A 84 -9.25 -16.21 0.61
C ALA A 84 -9.73 -15.55 1.91
N ASP A 85 -9.59 -14.23 2.08
CA ASP A 85 -10.09 -13.52 3.26
C ASP A 85 -11.63 -13.45 3.23
N PRO A 86 -12.35 -13.74 4.33
CA PRO A 86 -13.81 -13.63 4.38
C PRO A 86 -14.37 -12.24 4.06
N ALA A 87 -13.58 -11.17 4.20
CA ALA A 87 -13.97 -9.82 3.81
C ALA A 87 -13.93 -9.61 2.29
N ALA A 88 -13.20 -10.44 1.55
CA ALA A 88 -13.10 -10.33 0.09
C ALA A 88 -14.48 -10.44 -0.59
N GLU A 89 -15.45 -11.16 -0.04
CA GLU A 89 -16.81 -11.22 -0.61
C GLU A 89 -17.60 -9.91 -0.48
N ARG A 90 -17.17 -8.98 0.38
CA ARG A 90 -17.86 -7.69 0.63
C ARG A 90 -17.09 -6.47 0.12
N LEU A 91 -15.84 -6.66 -0.28
CA LEU A 91 -14.93 -5.61 -0.74
C LEU A 91 -14.79 -5.69 -2.26
N HIS A 92 -15.43 -4.80 -3.02
CA HIS A 92 -15.33 -4.80 -4.49
C HIS A 92 -14.73 -3.50 -5.04
N ASP A 93 -14.74 -2.43 -4.24
CA ASP A 93 -14.19 -1.13 -4.61
C ASP A 93 -13.67 -0.41 -3.35
N VAL A 94 -12.94 0.70 -3.54
CA VAL A 94 -12.38 1.51 -2.46
C VAL A 94 -13.45 2.02 -1.48
N ALA A 95 -14.67 2.29 -1.97
CA ALA A 95 -15.78 2.72 -1.13
C ALA A 95 -16.22 1.65 -0.11
N ASP A 96 -16.06 0.37 -0.44
CA ASP A 96 -16.37 -0.73 0.48
C ASP A 96 -15.33 -0.83 1.59
N VAL A 97 -14.08 -0.43 1.34
CA VAL A 97 -13.03 -0.43 2.35
C VAL A 97 -13.37 0.53 3.50
N GLU A 98 -13.85 1.73 3.21
CA GLU A 98 -14.25 2.68 4.26
C GLU A 98 -15.50 2.19 5.01
N ARG A 99 -16.38 1.42 4.36
CA ARG A 99 -17.57 0.84 5.00
C ARG A 99 -17.20 -0.31 5.95
N GLU A 100 -16.34 -1.22 5.52
CA GLU A 100 -15.95 -2.42 6.28
C GLU A 100 -14.84 -2.12 7.31
N PHE A 101 -13.93 -1.19 7.00
CA PHE A 101 -12.78 -0.81 7.81
C PHE A 101 -12.71 0.72 7.99
N PRO A 102 -13.67 1.32 8.72
CA PRO A 102 -13.78 2.77 8.84
C PRO A 102 -12.49 3.38 9.41
N GLY A 103 -11.97 4.39 8.71
CA GLY A 103 -10.73 5.09 9.07
C GLY A 103 -9.43 4.47 8.56
N LEU A 104 -9.43 3.25 7.99
CA LEU A 104 -8.22 2.61 7.48
C LEU A 104 -7.58 3.40 6.34
N LEU A 105 -8.39 3.94 5.41
CA LEU A 105 -7.88 4.74 4.29
C LEU A 105 -7.20 6.03 4.80
N ARG A 106 -7.81 6.68 5.80
CA ARG A 106 -7.23 7.87 6.44
C ARG A 106 -5.90 7.53 7.14
N ALA A 107 -5.87 6.43 7.90
CA ALA A 107 -4.65 5.95 8.55
C ALA A 107 -3.55 5.61 7.54
N THR A 108 -3.93 5.08 6.37
CA THR A 108 -3.01 4.77 5.26
C THR A 108 -2.29 6.00 4.75
N VAL A 109 -3.05 7.05 4.43
CA VAL A 109 -2.49 8.32 3.98
C VAL A 109 -1.62 8.96 5.06
N GLU A 110 -2.04 8.90 6.32
CA GLU A 110 -1.27 9.44 7.44
C GLU A 110 0.06 8.69 7.64
N TRP A 111 0.04 7.37 7.56
CA TRP A 111 1.22 6.53 7.71
C TRP A 111 2.29 6.89 6.67
N PHE A 112 1.95 6.93 5.38
CA PHE A 112 2.90 7.28 4.32
C PHE A 112 3.40 8.73 4.38
N ARG A 113 2.63 9.65 4.97
CA ARG A 113 3.09 11.02 5.18
C ARG A 113 4.12 11.15 6.30
N LEU A 114 4.05 10.27 7.31
CA LEU A 114 4.81 10.44 8.55
C LEU A 114 5.92 9.40 8.76
N TYR A 115 5.90 8.25 8.08
CA TYR A 115 6.79 7.13 8.39
C TYR A 115 8.30 7.44 8.30
N LYS A 116 8.69 8.40 7.46
CA LYS A 116 10.07 8.87 7.30
C LYS A 116 10.41 10.11 8.14
N VAL A 117 9.44 10.79 8.75
CA VAL A 117 9.71 11.98 9.59
C VAL A 117 10.70 11.69 10.74
N PRO A 118 10.68 10.50 11.39
CA PRO A 118 11.68 10.16 12.40
C PRO A 118 13.10 9.92 11.86
N ASP A 119 13.26 9.72 10.54
CA ASP A 119 14.55 9.42 9.92
C ASP A 119 15.39 10.70 9.64
N GLY A 120 14.78 11.89 9.73
CA GLY A 120 15.41 13.20 9.52
C GLY A 120 15.06 13.84 8.18
#